data_AF-A0A6L9G5W6-F1
#
_entry.id   AF-A0A6L9G5W6-F1
#
_cell.length_a   1.000
_cell.length_b   1.000
_cell.length_c   1.000
_cell.angle_alpha   90.00
_cell.angle_beta   90.00
_cell.angle_gamma   90.00
#
_symmetry.space_group_name_H-M   'P 1'
#
loop_
_entity.id
_entity.type
_entity.pdbx_description
1 polymer ?
#
loop_
_entity_poly.entity_id
_entity_poly.type
_entity_poly.pdbx_seq_one_letter_code
_entity_poly.pdbx_strand_id
1 'polypeptide(L)'
;MLPWWFWTLLWTVLVLATLLCAVLAGFRLFRQGVKVFDTLGEASEQLGAEFAKPGTVVEYAAVGRRYPHGTAATHADPKKIKKLLRKGKAERIEARRVRRVARRAKRGQAQNMRDLGLF
;
A
#
# COMPACT_ATOMS: atom_id res chain seq x y z
N MET A 1 -68.96 20.75 10.10
CA MET A 1 -68.67 19.62 9.18
C MET A 1 -67.77 20.14 8.09
N LEU A 2 -66.56 19.60 7.94
CA LEU A 2 -65.64 20.07 6.89
C LEU A 2 -66.25 19.73 5.52
N PRO A 3 -66.26 20.67 4.55
CA PRO A 3 -66.75 20.42 3.21
C PRO A 3 -65.91 19.30 2.56
N TRP A 4 -66.54 18.36 1.87
CA TRP A 4 -65.85 17.21 1.26
C TRP A 4 -64.74 17.62 0.27
N TRP A 5 -64.90 18.76 -0.42
CA TRP A 5 -63.89 19.36 -1.30
C TRP A 5 -62.59 19.76 -0.59
N PHE A 6 -62.61 20.01 0.72
CA PHE A 6 -61.41 20.30 1.51
C PHE A 6 -60.40 19.15 1.43
N TRP A 7 -60.89 17.91 1.43
CA TRP A 7 -60.02 16.74 1.32
C TRP A 7 -59.32 16.69 -0.04
N THR A 8 -60.03 16.98 -1.12
CA THR A 8 -59.45 17.02 -2.47
C THR A 8 -58.35 18.06 -2.58
N LEU A 9 -58.58 19.26 -2.04
CA LEU A 9 -57.58 20.33 -1.99
C LEU A 9 -56.36 19.91 -1.18
N LEU A 10 -56.56 19.27 -0.03
CA LEU A 10 -55.45 18.83 0.82
C LEU A 10 -54.56 17.81 0.12
N TRP A 11 -55.14 16.77 -0.50
CA TRP A 11 -54.39 15.80 -1.28
C TRP A 11 -53.67 16.42 -2.48
N THR A 12 -54.29 17.38 -3.15
CA THR A 12 -53.68 18.08 -4.30
C THR A 12 -52.42 18.83 -3.89
N VAL A 13 -52.50 19.60 -2.79
CA VAL A 13 -51.34 20.33 -2.25
C VAL A 13 -50.27 19.36 -1.77
N LEU A 14 -50.65 18.25 -1.12
CA LEU A 14 -49.71 17.24 -0.64
C LEU A 14 -48.93 16.60 -1.79
N VAL A 15 -49.62 16.22 -2.88
CA VAL A 15 -49.01 15.65 -4.08
C VAL A 15 -48.11 16.68 -4.77
N LEU A 16 -48.58 17.93 -4.94
CA LEU A 16 -47.78 19.01 -5.54
C LEU A 16 -46.51 19.28 -4.74
N ALA A 17 -46.60 19.38 -3.42
CA ALA A 17 -45.46 19.60 -2.54
C ALA A 17 -44.46 18.44 -2.64
N THR A 18 -44.96 17.20 -2.66
CA THR A 18 -44.13 16.00 -2.79
C THR A 18 -43.42 15.97 -4.14
N LEU A 19 -44.13 16.29 -5.23
CA LEU A 19 -43.60 16.34 -6.58
C LEU A 19 -42.55 17.44 -6.72
N LEU A 20 -42.81 18.62 -6.15
CA LEU A 20 -41.85 19.72 -6.12
C LEU A 20 -40.56 19.31 -5.37
N CYS A 21 -40.69 18.70 -4.20
CA CYS A 21 -39.54 18.16 -3.45
C CYS A 21 -38.79 17.10 -4.26
N ALA A 22 -39.49 16.19 -4.92
CA ALA A 22 -38.87 15.14 -5.73
C ALA A 22 -38.11 15.72 -6.93
N VAL A 23 -38.68 16.72 -7.63
CA VAL A 23 -38.03 17.40 -8.75
C VAL A 23 -36.79 18.17 -8.29
N LEU A 24 -36.88 18.90 -7.18
CA LEU A 24 -35.73 19.63 -6.62
C LEU A 24 -34.62 18.67 -6.17
N ALA A 25 -34.98 17.57 -5.50
CA ALA A 25 -34.03 16.55 -5.09
C ALA A 25 -33.39 15.87 -6.30
N GLY A 26 -34.18 15.48 -7.30
CA GLY A 26 -33.69 14.88 -8.55
C GLY A 26 -32.75 15.81 -9.30
N PHE A 27 -33.12 17.08 -9.47
CA PHE A 27 -32.28 18.07 -10.12
C PHE A 27 -30.97 18.33 -9.36
N ARG A 28 -31.04 18.40 -8.03
CA ARG A 28 -29.87 18.57 -7.16
C ARG A 28 -28.92 17.38 -7.28
N LEU A 29 -29.46 16.16 -7.20
CA LEU A 29 -28.68 14.92 -7.33
C LEU A 29 -28.06 14.81 -8.72
N PHE A 30 -28.80 15.15 -9.78
CA PHE A 30 -28.29 15.15 -11.14
C PHE A 30 -27.12 16.13 -11.29
N ARG A 31 -27.27 17.38 -10.84
CA ARG A 31 -26.17 18.37 -10.85
C ARG A 31 -24.96 17.93 -10.04
N GLN A 32 -25.16 17.27 -8.90
CA GLN A 32 -24.07 16.74 -8.09
C GLN A 32 -23.38 15.55 -8.78
N GLY A 33 -24.15 14.65 -9.38
CA GLY A 33 -23.64 13.49 -10.11
C GLY A 33 -22.77 13.92 -11.30
N VAL A 34 -23.23 14.87 -12.12
CA VAL A 34 -22.47 15.39 -13.27
C VAL A 34 -21.10 15.92 -12.82
N LYS A 35 -21.05 16.71 -11.73
CA LYS A 35 -19.77 17.20 -11.19
C LYS A 35 -18.82 16.07 -10.79
N VAL A 36 -19.33 14.99 -10.20
CA VAL A 36 -18.50 13.84 -9.83
C VAL A 36 -17.97 13.14 -11.08
N PHE A 37 -18.80 12.98 -12.12
CA PHE A 37 -18.37 12.41 -13.39
C PHE A 37 -17.28 13.25 -14.07
N ASP A 38 -17.39 14.57 -14.05
CA ASP A 38 -16.35 15.46 -14.60
C ASP A 38 -15.02 15.24 -13.87
N THR A 39 -15.03 15.22 -12.53
CA THR A 39 -13.82 14.98 -11.73
C THR A 39 -13.22 13.58 -11.94
N LEU A 40 -14.07 12.57 -12.15
CA LEU A 40 -13.62 11.21 -12.48
C LEU A 40 -13.01 11.15 -13.88
N GLY A 41 -13.57 11.89 -14.84
CA GLY A 41 -13.02 12.02 -16.18
C GLY A 41 -11.62 12.60 -16.15
N GLU A 42 -11.45 13.75 -15.49
CA GLU A 42 -10.14 14.41 -15.30
C GLU A 42 -9.13 13.49 -14.61
N ALA A 43 -9.55 12.80 -13.54
CA ALA A 43 -8.68 11.85 -12.85
C ALA A 43 -8.30 10.66 -13.73
N SER A 44 -9.22 10.16 -14.56
CA SER A 44 -8.94 9.07 -15.48
C SER A 44 -7.95 9.47 -16.56
N GLU A 45 -8.02 10.71 -17.05
CA GLU A 45 -7.11 11.24 -18.07
C GLU A 45 -5.71 11.45 -17.49
N GLN A 46 -5.61 11.95 -16.26
CA GLN A 46 -4.34 12.02 -15.54
C GLN A 46 -3.71 10.64 -15.32
N LEU A 47 -4.51 9.65 -14.90
CA LEU A 47 -4.05 8.27 -14.74
C LEU A 47 -3.62 7.67 -16.09
N GLY A 48 -4.40 7.88 -17.15
CA GLY A 48 -4.06 7.45 -18.50
C GLY A 48 -2.73 8.05 -18.97
N ALA A 49 -2.51 9.35 -18.71
CA ALA A 49 -1.25 10.01 -19.01
C ALA A 49 -0.06 9.45 -18.19
N GLU A 50 -0.27 9.12 -16.91
CA GLU A 50 0.76 8.45 -16.09
C GLU A 50 1.08 7.04 -16.60
N PHE A 51 0.07 6.25 -16.98
CA PHE A 51 0.26 4.91 -17.53
C PHE A 51 0.86 4.91 -18.95
N ALA A 52 0.63 5.97 -19.73
CA ALA A 52 1.23 6.15 -21.05
C ALA A 52 2.73 6.50 -20.98
N LYS A 53 3.23 6.92 -19.82
CA LYS A 53 4.68 7.12 -19.65
C LYS A 53 5.38 5.76 -19.75
N PRO A 54 6.43 5.64 -20.56
CA PRO A 54 7.20 4.41 -20.63
C PRO A 54 7.72 4.08 -19.23
N GLY A 55 7.39 2.88 -18.75
CA GLY A 55 7.71 2.44 -17.40
C GLY A 55 9.19 2.65 -17.09
N THR A 56 9.46 3.44 -16.05
CA THR A 56 10.82 3.53 -15.52
C THR A 56 11.16 2.17 -14.92
N VAL A 57 12.24 1.56 -15.41
CA VAL A 57 12.80 0.38 -14.77
C VAL A 57 13.34 0.84 -13.42
N VAL A 58 12.52 0.70 -12.38
CA VAL A 58 12.97 0.91 -11.02
C VAL A 58 13.93 -0.23 -10.73
N GLU A 59 15.23 0.08 -10.75
CA GLU A 59 16.26 -0.85 -10.35
C GLU A 59 16.15 -1.06 -8.84
N TYR A 60 15.34 -2.05 -8.45
CA TYR A 60 15.24 -2.45 -7.06
C TYR A 60 16.62 -2.90 -6.61
N ALA A 61 17.14 -2.28 -5.55
CA ALA A 61 18.36 -2.72 -4.91
C ALA A 61 18.27 -4.23 -4.66
N ALA A 62 19.27 -4.98 -5.13
CA ALA A 62 19.30 -6.43 -5.03
C ALA A 62 18.92 -6.86 -3.61
N VAL A 63 17.79 -7.56 -3.47
CA VAL A 63 17.31 -8.03 -2.16
C VAL A 63 18.45 -8.80 -1.52
N GLY A 64 18.96 -8.28 -0.41
CA GLY A 64 20.09 -8.87 0.30
C GLY A 64 19.83 -10.35 0.54
N ARG A 65 20.82 -11.19 0.19
CA ARG A 65 20.69 -12.65 0.11
C ARG A 65 19.97 -13.21 1.34
N ARG A 66 18.70 -13.58 1.17
CA ARG A 66 17.85 -14.05 2.28
C ARG A 66 17.98 -15.55 2.38
N TYR A 67 18.52 -16.02 3.50
CA TYR A 67 18.49 -17.44 3.83
C TYR A 67 17.04 -17.92 3.96
N PRO A 68 16.73 -19.19 3.66
CA PRO A 68 15.36 -19.68 3.70
C PRO A 68 14.73 -19.38 5.05
N HIS A 69 13.63 -18.65 5.02
CA HIS A 69 12.80 -18.26 6.17
C HIS A 69 11.33 -18.54 5.81
N GLY A 70 10.49 -18.77 6.81
CA GLY A 70 9.07 -19.05 6.61
C GLY A 70 8.83 -20.34 5.83
N THR A 71 7.91 -20.30 4.87
CA THR A 71 7.43 -21.47 4.10
C THR A 71 8.54 -22.18 3.31
N ALA A 72 9.54 -21.42 2.83
CA ALA A 72 10.71 -21.97 2.13
C ALA A 72 11.62 -22.81 3.05
N ALA A 73 11.54 -22.62 4.36
CA ALA A 73 12.29 -23.40 5.35
C ALA A 73 11.53 -24.64 5.86
N THR A 74 10.24 -24.77 5.56
CA THR A 74 9.43 -25.93 6.01
C THR A 74 9.19 -26.96 4.91
N HIS A 75 9.17 -26.56 3.63
CA HIS A 75 8.80 -27.44 2.52
C HIS A 75 9.96 -27.91 1.64
N ALA A 76 11.20 -27.41 1.85
CA ALA A 76 12.36 -27.83 1.08
C ALA A 76 13.13 -28.98 1.75
N ASP A 77 14.04 -29.61 1.00
CA ASP A 77 14.89 -30.71 1.50
C ASP A 77 15.65 -30.32 2.80
N PRO A 78 15.43 -31.03 3.93
CA PRO A 78 16.04 -30.71 5.22
C PRO A 78 17.57 -30.61 5.19
N LYS A 79 18.25 -31.44 4.40
CA LYS A 79 19.72 -31.43 4.31
C LYS A 79 20.22 -30.13 3.68
N LYS A 80 19.53 -29.67 2.62
CA LYS A 80 19.86 -28.40 1.93
C LYS A 80 19.60 -27.20 2.84
N ILE A 81 18.48 -27.18 3.55
CA ILE A 81 18.14 -26.10 4.49
C ILE A 81 19.19 -26.01 5.60
N LYS A 82 19.60 -27.13 6.20
CA LYS A 82 20.63 -27.15 7.25
C LYS A 82 21.95 -26.56 6.76
N LYS A 83 22.37 -26.86 5.53
CA LYS A 83 23.58 -26.28 4.91
C LYS A 83 23.44 -24.77 4.73
N LEU A 84 22.30 -24.30 4.20
CA LEU A 84 22.03 -22.88 4.03
C LEU A 84 21.98 -22.14 5.38
N LEU A 85 21.33 -22.69 6.40
CA LEU A 85 21.30 -22.09 7.74
C LEU A 85 22.69 -21.96 8.37
N ARG A 86 23.53 -22.99 8.24
CA ARG A 86 24.93 -22.95 8.70
C ARG A 86 25.72 -21.86 7.98
N LYS A 87 25.57 -21.77 6.65
CA LYS A 87 26.21 -20.74 5.84
C LYS A 87 25.76 -19.33 6.27
N GLY A 88 24.46 -19.11 6.45
CA GLY A 88 23.94 -17.82 6.89
C GLY A 88 24.32 -17.46 8.32
N LYS A 89 24.48 -18.45 9.20
CA LYS A 89 25.04 -18.22 10.53
C LYS A 89 26.50 -17.74 10.44
N ALA A 90 27.33 -18.40 9.63
CA ALA A 90 28.73 -18.02 9.42
C ALA A 90 28.86 -16.59 8.87
N GLU A 91 28.10 -16.27 7.81
CA GLU A 91 28.11 -14.93 7.21
C GLU A 91 27.67 -13.84 8.20
N ARG A 92 26.66 -14.11 9.05
CA ARG A 92 26.26 -13.15 10.11
C ARG A 92 27.36 -12.93 11.15
N ILE A 93 28.09 -13.98 11.51
CA ILE A 93 29.21 -13.88 12.46
C ILE A 93 30.32 -13.05 11.83
N GLU A 94 30.67 -13.31 10.58
CA GLU A 94 31.69 -12.58 9.84
C GLU A 94 31.31 -11.11 9.64
N ALA A 95 30.07 -10.81 9.24
CA ALA A 95 29.59 -9.45 9.10
C ALA A 95 29.68 -8.66 10.43
N ARG A 96 29.40 -9.31 11.57
CA ARG A 96 29.58 -8.71 12.90
C ARG A 96 31.06 -8.48 13.22
N ARG A 97 31.94 -9.44 12.89
CA ARG A 97 33.40 -9.33 13.05
C ARG A 97 33.93 -8.14 12.24
N VAL A 98 33.62 -8.05 10.96
CA VAL A 98 34.03 -6.94 10.06
C VAL A 98 33.56 -5.60 10.61
N ARG A 99 32.30 -5.50 11.06
CA ARG A 99 31.77 -4.27 11.68
C ARG A 99 32.50 -3.90 12.98
N ARG A 100 32.95 -4.87 13.79
CA ARG A 100 33.77 -4.58 14.99
C ARG A 100 35.14 -4.06 14.60
N VAL A 101 35.80 -4.71 13.65
CA VAL A 101 37.12 -4.32 13.15
C VAL A 101 37.09 -2.91 12.56
N ALA A 102 36.15 -2.64 11.66
CA ALA A 102 35.98 -1.33 11.04
C ALA A 102 35.70 -0.22 12.06
N ARG A 103 34.84 -0.49 13.06
CA ARG A 103 34.57 0.47 14.14
C ARG A 103 35.81 0.79 14.99
N ARG A 104 36.63 -0.22 15.31
CA ARG A 104 37.87 -0.03 16.08
C ARG A 104 38.95 0.68 15.27
N ALA A 105 39.08 0.35 13.99
CA ALA A 105 40.01 0.98 13.07
C ALA A 105 39.70 2.49 12.94
N LYS A 106 38.42 2.86 12.76
CA LYS A 106 38.00 4.27 12.71
C LYS A 106 38.31 5.04 14.01
N ARG A 107 38.42 4.35 15.14
CA ARG A 107 38.72 4.93 16.46
C ARG A 107 40.20 4.87 16.84
N GLY A 108 41.07 4.34 15.98
CA GLY A 108 42.49 4.15 16.28
C GLY A 108 42.76 3.14 17.41
N GLN A 109 41.80 2.27 17.74
CA GLN A 109 41.93 1.30 18.83
C GLN A 109 42.59 0.00 18.36
N ALA A 110 43.36 -0.65 19.24
CA ALA A 110 43.94 -1.95 18.98
C ALA A 110 42.87 -3.01 18.66
N GLN A 111 43.17 -3.86 17.66
CA GLN A 111 42.29 -4.94 17.22
C GLN A 111 42.39 -6.15 18.14
N ASN A 112 41.30 -6.90 18.28
CA ASN A 112 41.33 -8.16 19.04
C ASN A 112 41.96 -9.25 18.17
N MET A 113 42.91 -10.01 18.70
CA MET A 113 43.56 -11.13 18.00
C MET A 113 42.56 -12.20 17.52
N ARG A 114 41.49 -12.45 18.29
CA ARG A 114 40.39 -13.34 17.87
C ARG A 114 39.65 -12.82 16.64
N ASP A 115 39.53 -11.50 16.53
CA ASP A 115 38.94 -10.86 15.35
C ASP A 115 39.96 -10.79 14.19
N LEU A 116 41.19 -11.28 14.32
CA LEU A 116 42.17 -11.41 13.23
C LEU A 116 42.38 -12.88 12.81
N GLY A 117 41.79 -13.84 13.52
CA GLY A 117 41.97 -15.27 13.25
C GLY A 117 43.34 -15.78 13.71
N LEU A 118 43.97 -15.09 14.67
CA LEU A 118 45.28 -15.43 15.21
C LEU A 118 45.20 -16.37 16.44
N PHE A 119 44.02 -16.94 16.71
CA PHE A 119 43.73 -17.95 17.74
C PHE A 119 42.58 -18.84 17.31
#